data_AF-A5KP33-F1
#
_entry.id   AF-A5KP33-F1
#
_cell.length_a   1.000
_cell.length_b   1.000
_cell.length_c   1.000
_cell.angle_alpha   90.00
_cell.angle_beta   90.00
_cell.angle_gamma   90.00
#
_symmetry.space_group_name_H-M   'P 1'
#
loop_
_entity.id
_entity.type
_entity.pdbx_description
1 polymer ?
#
loop_
_entity_poly.entity_id
_entity_poly.type
_entity_poly.pdbx_seq_one_letter_code
_entity_poly.pdbx_strand_id
1 'polypeptide(L)'
;MYGKVYFCDHPVYHCCTLFQIGEKGLAIIQQRFDEKTKSTWWGEVDPWITDDLYLHPCFKGYFDMRSGMATNGLYPTVTIRQIMWALKMKPIKKERWETVFDRRDI
;
A
#
# COMPACT_ATOMS: atom_id res chain seq x y z
N MET A 1 -14.40 -0.55 -7.80
CA MET A 1 -12.97 -0.43 -7.49
C MET A 1 -12.79 0.66 -6.45
N TYR A 2 -12.38 0.29 -5.22
CA TYR A 2 -12.40 1.20 -4.06
C TYR A 2 -11.08 1.95 -3.83
N GLY A 3 -9.97 1.48 -4.40
CA GLY A 3 -8.68 2.18 -4.41
C GLY A 3 -8.47 2.95 -5.70
N LYS A 4 -7.74 4.07 -5.63
CA LYS A 4 -7.30 4.83 -6.82
C LYS A 4 -5.78 4.81 -6.94
N VAL A 5 -5.27 4.85 -8.17
CA VAL A 5 -3.84 5.12 -8.38
C VAL A 5 -3.57 6.57 -7.98
N TYR A 6 -2.59 6.77 -7.11
CA TYR A 6 -2.18 8.07 -6.62
C TYR A 6 -0.70 8.28 -6.89
N PHE A 7 -0.39 9.39 -7.55
CA PHE A 7 0.97 9.83 -7.84
C PHE A 7 1.42 10.82 -6.76
N CYS A 8 2.64 10.63 -6.26
CA CYS A 8 3.22 11.50 -5.26
C CYS A 8 4.75 11.54 -5.37
N ASP A 9 5.35 12.62 -4.87
CA ASP A 9 6.80 12.81 -4.85
C ASP A 9 7.43 12.19 -3.59
N HIS A 10 7.11 10.92 -3.34
CA HIS A 10 7.71 10.20 -2.21
C HIS A 10 9.15 9.78 -2.58
N PRO A 11 10.14 9.90 -1.68
CA PRO A 11 11.55 9.63 -2.01
C PRO A 11 11.86 8.18 -2.42
N VAL A 12 10.93 7.26 -2.14
CA VAL A 12 11.07 5.81 -2.39
C VAL A 12 10.18 5.30 -3.52
N TYR A 13 9.08 6.00 -3.85
CA TYR A 13 8.10 5.53 -4.83
C TYR A 13 7.36 6.71 -5.46
N HIS A 14 6.89 6.55 -6.70
CA HIS A 14 6.20 7.62 -7.44
C HIS A 14 4.69 7.39 -7.57
N CYS A 15 4.24 6.15 -7.40
CA CYS A 15 2.84 5.76 -7.47
C CYS A 15 2.47 4.76 -6.37
N CYS A 16 1.22 4.78 -5.95
CA CYS A 16 0.67 3.84 -4.97
C CYS A 16 -0.84 3.65 -5.18
N THR A 17 -1.42 2.66 -4.52
CA THR A 17 -2.88 2.57 -4.38
C THR A 17 -3.31 3.35 -3.16
N LEU A 18 -4.09 4.41 -3.33
CA LEU A 18 -4.63 5.21 -2.24
C LEU A 18 -6.08 4.81 -1.93
N PHE A 19 -6.33 4.42 -0.69
CA PHE A 19 -7.67 4.39 -0.12
C PHE A 19 -7.93 5.71 0.59
N GLN A 20 -9.06 6.35 0.31
CA GLN A 20 -9.42 7.65 0.89
C GLN A 20 -10.86 7.61 1.39
N ILE A 21 -11.06 8.02 2.64
CA ILE A 21 -12.38 8.18 3.27
C ILE A 21 -12.41 9.57 3.90
N GLY A 22 -13.18 10.48 3.30
CA GLY A 22 -13.13 11.90 3.66
C GLY A 22 -11.76 12.50 3.36
N GLU A 23 -11.18 13.19 4.35
CA GLU A 23 -9.85 13.82 4.24
C GLU A 23 -8.69 12.89 4.62
N LYS A 24 -9.00 11.73 5.23
CA LYS A 24 -7.99 10.75 5.61
C LYS A 24 -7.72 9.80 4.45
N GLY A 25 -6.46 9.47 4.26
CA GLY A 25 -6.01 8.49 3.28
C GLY A 25 -5.00 7.51 3.86
N LEU A 26 -4.89 6.37 3.19
CA LEU A 26 -3.90 5.32 3.45
C LEU A 26 -3.34 4.86 2.11
N ALA A 27 -2.06 5.11 1.89
CA ALA A 27 -1.34 4.66 0.71
C ALA A 27 -0.88 3.21 0.91
N ILE A 28 -1.10 2.38 -0.10
CA ILE A 28 -0.67 0.98 -0.11
C ILE A 28 0.26 0.78 -1.29
N ILE A 29 1.44 0.25 -0.99
CA ILE A 29 2.49 -0.04 -1.98
C ILE A 29 2.80 -1.53 -2.03
N GLN A 30 3.21 -1.98 -3.21
CA GLN A 30 3.72 -3.31 -3.46
C GLN A 30 5.04 -3.21 -4.22
N GLN A 31 6.02 -4.00 -3.81
CA GLN A 31 7.27 -4.09 -4.56
C GLN A 31 7.07 -4.99 -5.78
N ARG A 32 7.54 -4.53 -6.92
CA ARG A 32 7.53 -5.21 -8.20
C ARG A 32 8.96 -5.55 -8.60
N PHE A 33 9.09 -6.55 -9.46
CA PHE A 33 10.36 -7.00 -10.01
C PHE A 33 10.21 -7.27 -11.50
N ASP A 34 11.15 -6.77 -12.28
CA ASP A 34 11.29 -7.11 -13.69
C ASP A 34 12.42 -8.12 -13.87
N GLU A 35 12.06 -9.32 -14.34
CA GLU A 35 13.02 -10.40 -14.57
C GLU A 35 14.05 -10.09 -15.66
N LYS A 36 13.74 -9.23 -16.62
CA LYS A 36 14.62 -8.90 -17.74
C LYS A 36 15.71 -7.94 -17.30
N THR A 37 15.31 -6.84 -16.66
CA THR A 37 16.22 -5.77 -16.22
C THR A 37 16.79 -6.01 -14.83
N LYS A 38 16.29 -7.04 -14.11
CA LYS A 38 16.62 -7.35 -12.70
C LYS A 38 16.39 -6.17 -11.76
N SER A 39 15.48 -5.27 -12.13
CA SER A 39 15.18 -4.06 -11.37
C SER A 39 13.96 -4.26 -10.50
N THR A 40 13.95 -3.62 -9.32
CA THR A 40 12.80 -3.60 -8.41
C THR A 40 12.34 -2.17 -8.18
N TRP A 41 11.03 -1.96 -8.04
CA TRP A 41 10.45 -0.67 -7.67
C TRP A 41 9.22 -0.87 -6.80
N TRP A 42 8.82 0.17 -6.07
CA TRP A 42 7.56 0.21 -5.35
C TRP A 42 6.50 0.89 -6.20
N GLY A 43 5.30 0.32 -6.24
CA GLY A 43 4.19 0.85 -7.01
C GLY A 43 2.84 0.45 -6.45
N GLU A 44 1.82 0.64 -7.27
CA GLU A 44 0.44 0.27 -6.98
C GLU A 44 0.23 -1.24 -6.82
N VAL A 45 -0.78 -1.56 -6.03
CA VAL A 45 -1.24 -2.92 -5.79
C VAL A 45 -2.14 -3.36 -6.96
N ASP A 46 -2.09 -4.65 -7.26
CA ASP A 46 -2.95 -5.25 -8.27
C ASP A 46 -4.45 -5.01 -8.00
N PRO A 47 -5.23 -4.58 -9.02
CA PRO A 47 -6.64 -4.21 -8.87
C PRO A 47 -7.52 -5.22 -8.12
N TRP A 48 -7.35 -6.52 -8.39
CA TRP A 48 -8.15 -7.57 -7.77
C TRP A 48 -7.94 -7.69 -6.26
N ILE A 49 -6.75 -7.37 -5.77
CA ILE A 49 -6.44 -7.40 -4.33
C ILE A 49 -7.05 -6.17 -3.63
N THR A 50 -7.14 -5.05 -4.33
CA THR A 50 -7.64 -3.79 -3.75
C THR A 50 -9.10 -3.90 -3.32
N ASP A 51 -9.92 -4.61 -4.08
CA ASP A 51 -11.33 -4.81 -3.75
C ASP A 51 -11.49 -5.79 -2.57
N ASP A 52 -10.72 -6.88 -2.54
CA ASP A 52 -10.70 -7.83 -1.42
C ASP A 52 -10.27 -7.17 -0.10
N LEU A 53 -9.28 -6.26 -0.16
CA LEU A 53 -8.86 -5.49 1.00
C LEU A 53 -9.98 -4.59 1.50
N TYR A 54 -10.58 -3.79 0.63
CA TYR A 54 -11.57 -2.79 1.04
C TYR A 54 -12.85 -3.41 1.59
N LEU A 55 -13.29 -4.52 0.99
CA LEU A 55 -14.49 -5.25 1.40
C LEU A 55 -14.28 -6.10 2.66
N HIS A 56 -13.04 -6.23 3.15
CA HIS A 56 -12.76 -7.02 4.34
C HIS A 56 -13.39 -6.38 5.60
N PRO A 57 -14.11 -7.13 6.46
CA PRO A 57 -14.78 -6.57 7.63
C PRO A 57 -13.86 -5.79 8.59
N CYS A 58 -12.59 -6.22 8.72
CA CYS A 58 -11.61 -5.54 9.56
C CYS A 58 -10.91 -4.36 8.89
N PHE A 59 -11.16 -4.09 7.60
CA PHE A 59 -10.49 -3.03 6.85
C PHE A 59 -10.76 -1.67 7.45
N LYS A 60 -12.02 -1.35 7.75
CA LYS A 60 -12.41 -0.05 8.30
C LYS A 60 -11.68 0.27 9.61
N GLY A 61 -11.60 -0.70 10.53
CA GLY A 61 -10.87 -0.53 11.78
C GLY A 61 -9.37 -0.34 11.57
N TYR A 62 -8.76 -1.09 10.65
CA TYR A 62 -7.36 -0.89 10.29
C TYR A 62 -7.10 0.47 9.63
N PHE A 63 -7.98 0.87 8.72
CA PHE A 63 -7.94 2.16 8.05
C PHE A 63 -8.03 3.30 9.05
N ASP A 64 -9.01 3.28 9.97
CA ASP A 64 -9.18 4.36 10.94
C ASP A 64 -7.97 4.48 11.91
N MET A 65 -7.28 3.37 12.18
CA MET A 65 -6.07 3.33 13.00
C MET A 65 -4.81 3.83 12.27
N ARG A 66 -4.68 3.57 10.97
CA ARG A 66 -3.45 3.82 10.19
C ARG A 66 -3.54 5.00 9.22
N SER A 67 -4.74 5.40 8.85
CA SER A 67 -4.95 6.52 7.93
C SER A 67 -4.67 7.85 8.61
N GLY A 68 -4.32 8.83 7.79
CA GLY A 68 -4.01 10.19 8.23
C GLY A 68 -4.31 11.20 7.14
N MET A 69 -4.22 12.47 7.50
CA MET A 69 -4.27 13.54 6.51
C MET A 69 -2.98 13.55 5.68
N ALA A 70 -3.08 14.05 4.46
CA ALA A 70 -1.88 14.25 3.64
C ALA A 70 -0.97 15.30 4.28
N THR A 71 0.30 14.95 4.50
CA THR A 71 1.35 15.90 4.88
C THR A 71 2.25 16.10 3.66
N ASN A 72 2.31 17.33 3.14
CA ASN A 72 3.04 17.63 1.89
C ASN A 72 2.63 16.74 0.69
N GLY A 73 1.34 16.36 0.61
CA GLY A 73 0.86 15.46 -0.43
C GLY A 73 1.21 13.98 -0.22
N LEU A 74 1.79 13.61 0.93
CA LEU A 74 2.08 12.23 1.29
C LEU A 74 1.07 11.73 2.32
N TYR A 75 0.50 10.55 2.08
CA TYR A 75 -0.35 9.87 3.02
C TYR A 75 0.45 8.82 3.80
N PRO A 76 0.00 8.43 5.01
CA PRO A 76 0.57 7.29 5.70
C PRO A 76 0.61 6.06 4.78
N THR A 77 1.75 5.40 4.75
CA THR A 77 2.03 4.35 3.76
C THR A 77 2.26 3.01 4.43
N VAL A 78 1.65 1.97 3.89
CA VAL A 78 1.84 0.59 4.31
C VAL A 78 2.09 -0.30 3.10
N THR A 79 2.83 -1.38 3.30
CA THR A 79 2.99 -2.42 2.27
C THR A 79 1.76 -3.31 2.21
N ILE A 80 1.49 -3.90 1.04
CA ILE A 80 0.41 -4.86 0.86
C ILE A 80 0.47 -6.02 1.88
N ARG A 81 1.67 -6.51 2.19
CA ARG A 81 1.86 -7.61 3.15
C ARG A 81 1.54 -7.19 4.59
N GLN A 82 1.86 -5.95 4.99
CA GLN A 82 1.53 -5.43 6.32
C GLN A 82 0.03 -5.36 6.56
N ILE A 83 -0.73 -4.83 5.59
CA ILE A 83 -2.19 -4.77 5.71
C ILE A 83 -2.81 -6.18 5.66
N MET A 84 -2.37 -7.06 4.75
CA MET A 84 -2.89 -8.43 4.68
C MET A 84 -2.69 -9.18 6.00
N TRP A 85 -1.53 -9.01 6.64
CA TRP A 85 -1.26 -9.60 7.94
C TRP A 85 -2.18 -9.04 9.03
N ALA A 86 -2.38 -7.72 9.07
CA ALA A 86 -3.26 -7.08 10.03
C ALA A 86 -4.74 -7.49 9.87
N LEU A 87 -5.18 -7.73 8.63
CA LEU A 87 -6.51 -8.22 8.29
C LEU A 87 -6.65 -9.75 8.46
N LYS A 88 -5.60 -10.47 8.88
CA LYS A 88 -5.57 -11.93 8.97
C LYS A 88 -5.85 -12.66 7.64
N MET A 89 -5.54 -12.02 6.52
CA MET A 89 -5.63 -12.61 5.19
C MET A 89 -4.39 -13.47 4.91
N LYS A 90 -4.50 -14.42 3.97
CA LYS A 90 -3.34 -15.17 3.49
C LYS A 90 -2.39 -14.21 2.76
N PRO A 91 -1.20 -13.91 3.30
CA PRO A 91 -0.32 -12.92 2.70
C PRO A 91 0.25 -13.41 1.37
N ILE A 92 0.56 -12.47 0.48
CA ILE A 92 1.33 -12.76 -0.73
C ILE A 92 2.67 -13.39 -0.33
N LYS A 93 3.09 -14.38 -1.12
CA LYS A 93 4.36 -15.07 -0.94
C LYS A 93 5.50 -14.05 -1.04
N LYS A 94 6.34 -14.00 -0.01
CA LYS A 94 7.53 -13.16 0.00
C LYS A 94 8.55 -13.71 -0.98
N GLU A 95 9.00 -12.90 -1.91
CA GLU A 95 10.09 -13.24 -2.83
C GLU A 95 11.46 -12.78 -2.31
N ARG A 96 12.54 -13.41 -2.82
CA ARG A 96 13.92 -13.16 -2.34
C ARG A 96 14.44 -11.76 -2.67
N TRP A 97 13.91 -11.14 -3.72
CA TRP A 97 14.26 -9.81 -4.16
C TRP A 97 13.49 -8.71 -3.43
N GLU A 98 12.51 -9.07 -2.59
CA GLU A 98 11.77 -8.09 -1.80
C GLU A 98 12.65 -7.45 -0.71
N THR A 99 12.68 -6.12 -0.74
CA THR A 99 13.29 -5.25 0.26
C THR A 99 12.29 -4.88 1.37
N VAL A 100 12.81 -4.35 2.47
CA VAL A 100 11.98 -3.90 3.59
C VAL A 100 11.59 -2.43 3.37
N PHE A 101 10.29 -2.13 3.43
CA PHE A 101 9.82 -0.76 3.60
C PHE A 101 9.67 -0.49 5.10
N ASP A 102 10.47 0.44 5.61
CA ASP A 102 10.55 0.70 7.04
C ASP A 102 9.25 1.29 7.61
N ARG A 103 9.00 0.99 8.89
CA ARG A 103 7.78 1.39 9.62
C ARG A 103 7.78 2.83 10.10
N ARG A 104 8.76 3.64 9.70
CA ARG A 104 8.87 5.01 10.19
C ARG A 104 7.87 5.87 9.45
N ASP A 105 7.06 6.57 10.21
CA ASP A 105 6.24 7.69 9.74
C ASP A 105 7.14 8.60 8.90
N ILE A 106 6.86 8.67 7.61
CA ILE A 106 7.39 9.71 6.71
C ILE A 106 6.37 10.84 6.73
#